data_AF-A0A317Z4P2-F1
#
_entry.id   AF-A0A317Z4P2-F1
#
_cell.length_a   1.000
_cell.length_b   1.000
_cell.length_c   1.000
_cell.angle_alpha   90.00
_cell.angle_beta   90.00
_cell.angle_gamma   90.00
#
_symmetry.space_group_name_H-M   'P 1'
#
loop_
_entity.id
_entity.type
_entity.pdbx_description
1 polymer ?
#
loop_
_entity_poly.entity_id
_entity_poly.type
_entity_poly.pdbx_seq_one_letter_code
_entity_poly.pdbx_strand_id
1 'polypeptide(L)'
;LYQAFGLQMPKALDDATKKEGWTEVPKEEVGKYAGDVIITAKAKDAAQPEFQKTAMWQNLEAVQNKYAFNVDSSVYWYNDPYTLDVIRKDLKKQLLALPTN
;
A
#
# COMPACT_ATOMS: atom_id res chain seq x y z
N LEU A 1 6.03 -5.98 5.13
CA LEU A 1 6.65 -5.46 3.88
C LEU A 1 8.10 -5.05 4.12
N TYR A 2 8.34 -3.93 4.77
CA TYR A 2 9.68 -3.33 4.89
C TYR A 2 10.68 -4.18 5.69
N GLN A 3 10.25 -4.83 6.78
CA GLN A 3 11.13 -5.72 7.55
C GLN A 3 11.29 -7.11 6.92
N ALA A 4 10.18 -7.78 6.59
CA ALA A 4 10.20 -9.17 6.14
C ALA A 4 10.66 -9.37 4.68
N PHE A 5 10.40 -8.40 3.80
CA PHE A 5 10.83 -8.46 2.39
C PHE A 5 12.00 -7.53 2.09
N GLY A 6 12.42 -6.68 3.02
CA GLY A 6 13.52 -5.73 2.81
C GLY A 6 13.24 -4.67 1.74
N LEU A 7 11.96 -4.42 1.42
CA LEU A 7 11.59 -3.39 0.46
C LEU A 7 11.93 -2.00 1.02
N GLN A 8 12.31 -1.09 0.14
CA GLN A 8 12.59 0.29 0.53
C GLN A 8 11.29 1.06 0.72
N MET A 9 11.16 1.73 1.86
CA MET A 9 10.09 2.68 2.09
C MET A 9 10.45 4.03 1.43
N PRO A 10 9.48 4.74 0.80
CA PRO A 10 9.72 6.10 0.33
C PRO A 10 10.23 6.99 1.47
N LYS A 11 11.27 7.77 1.21
CA LYS A 11 11.94 8.59 2.24
C LYS A 11 10.98 9.54 2.97
N ALA A 12 10.07 10.17 2.22
CA ALA A 12 9.03 11.03 2.79
C ALA A 12 8.12 10.30 3.78
N LEU A 13 7.79 9.03 3.49
CA LEU A 13 6.97 8.20 4.37
C LEU A 13 7.75 7.70 5.58
N ASP A 14 9.02 7.32 5.41
CA ASP A 14 9.91 6.93 6.51
C ASP A 14 10.07 8.08 7.50
N ASP A 15 10.36 9.29 7.01
CA ASP A 15 10.52 10.48 7.85
C ASP A 15 9.21 10.84 8.58
N ALA A 16 8.05 10.72 7.92
CA ALA A 16 6.74 11.02 8.52
C ALA A 16 6.29 9.97 9.55
N THR A 17 6.61 8.68 9.33
CA THR A 17 6.19 7.58 10.21
C THR A 17 7.21 7.23 11.29
N LYS A 18 8.42 7.81 11.26
CA LYS A 18 9.54 7.48 12.15
C LYS A 18 9.22 7.53 13.64
N LYS A 19 8.34 8.43 14.06
CA LYS A 19 7.97 8.63 15.47
C LYS A 19 6.82 7.74 15.92
N GLU A 20 5.72 7.76 15.16
CA GLU A 20 4.43 7.18 15.56
C GLU A 20 4.20 5.80 14.92
N GLY A 21 4.98 5.43 13.90
CA GLY A 21 4.76 4.23 13.08
C GLY A 21 3.61 4.37 12.07
N TRP A 22 2.89 5.49 12.10
CA TRP A 22 1.81 5.86 11.17
C TRP A 22 1.80 7.38 10.99
N THR A 23 1.17 7.88 9.93
CA THR A 23 0.95 9.30 9.72
C THR A 23 -0.37 9.49 8.98
N GLU A 24 -1.11 10.54 9.33
CA GLU A 24 -2.24 10.97 8.52
C GLU A 24 -1.70 11.71 7.29
N VAL A 25 -2.18 11.33 6.11
CA VAL A 25 -1.73 11.91 4.84
C VAL A 25 -2.92 12.61 4.19
N PRO A 26 -2.83 13.94 3.93
CA PRO A 26 -3.84 14.64 3.16
C PRO A 26 -3.97 14.04 1.76
N LYS A 27 -5.20 13.92 1.24
CA LYS A 27 -5.48 13.42 -0.11
C LYS A 27 -4.69 14.12 -1.22
N GLU A 28 -4.35 15.39 -1.02
CA GLU A 28 -3.60 16.23 -1.97
C GLU A 28 -2.09 15.96 -1.92
N GLU A 29 -1.60 15.40 -0.81
CA GLU A 29 -0.19 15.09 -0.60
C GLU A 29 0.12 13.61 -0.78
N VAL A 30 -0.88 12.77 -1.09
CA VAL A 30 -0.72 11.31 -1.25
C VAL A 30 0.40 10.95 -2.22
N GLY A 31 0.60 11.75 -3.28
CA GLY A 31 1.67 11.51 -4.25
C GLY A 31 3.08 11.74 -3.73
N LYS A 32 3.28 12.55 -2.68
CA LYS A 32 4.60 12.71 -2.04
C LYS A 32 5.03 11.44 -1.29
N TYR A 33 4.06 10.64 -0.85
CA TYR A 33 4.27 9.42 -0.09
C TYR A 33 4.09 8.15 -0.94
N ALA A 34 3.58 8.29 -2.16
CA ALA A 34 3.42 7.20 -3.11
C ALA A 34 4.81 6.72 -3.59
N GLY A 35 5.10 5.44 -3.37
CA GLY A 35 6.24 4.76 -4.00
C GLY A 35 5.82 4.08 -5.31
N ASP A 36 6.70 3.20 -5.81
CA ASP A 36 6.45 2.42 -7.03
C ASP A 36 5.24 1.48 -6.90
N VAL A 37 4.99 0.98 -5.69
CA VAL A 37 3.89 0.07 -5.36
C VAL A 37 3.07 0.70 -4.26
N ILE A 38 1.74 0.72 -4.44
CA ILE A 38 0.81 1.21 -3.44
C ILE A 38 -0.11 0.08 -2.99
N ILE A 39 -0.19 -0.13 -1.69
CA ILE A 39 -0.99 -1.18 -1.09
C ILE A 39 -2.04 -0.52 -0.21
N THR A 40 -3.31 -0.68 -0.56
CA THR A 40 -4.42 -0.10 0.18
C THR A 40 -5.24 -1.18 0.87
N ALA A 41 -5.37 -1.09 2.19
CA ALA A 41 -6.27 -1.97 2.93
C ALA A 41 -7.72 -1.49 2.74
N LYS A 42 -8.57 -2.36 2.18
CA LYS A 42 -9.99 -2.10 1.97
C LYS A 42 -10.78 -3.36 2.32
N ALA A 43 -11.93 -3.20 3.00
CA ALA A 43 -12.87 -4.31 3.12
C ALA A 43 -13.39 -4.69 1.72
N LYS A 44 -13.55 -5.99 1.42
CA LYS A 44 -13.94 -6.47 0.09
C LYS A 44 -15.16 -5.75 -0.48
N ASP A 45 -16.18 -5.56 0.34
CA ASP A 45 -17.47 -4.98 -0.06
C ASP A 45 -17.55 -3.47 0.14
N ALA A 46 -16.50 -2.82 0.64
CA ALA A 46 -16.51 -1.38 0.81
C ALA A 46 -16.41 -0.66 -0.55
N ALA A 47 -17.07 0.49 -0.66
CA ALA A 47 -16.90 1.37 -1.82
C ALA A 47 -15.43 1.79 -1.98
N GLN A 48 -15.00 2.10 -3.20
CA GLN A 48 -13.67 2.69 -3.38
C GLN A 48 -13.56 4.00 -2.61
N PRO A 49 -12.47 4.21 -1.85
CA PRO A 49 -12.25 5.46 -1.14
C PRO A 49 -12.27 6.66 -2.09
N GLU A 50 -12.84 7.78 -1.66
CA GLU A 50 -12.95 8.97 -2.52
C GLU A 50 -11.61 9.52 -2.98
N PHE A 51 -10.55 9.33 -2.18
CA PHE A 51 -9.19 9.72 -2.57
C PHE A 51 -8.72 8.99 -3.84
N GLN A 52 -9.17 7.75 -4.09
CA GLN A 52 -8.80 6.98 -5.30
C GLN A 52 -9.47 7.53 -6.57
N LYS A 53 -10.53 8.33 -6.42
CA LYS A 53 -11.22 8.99 -7.54
C LYS A 53 -10.57 10.31 -7.94
N THR A 54 -9.62 10.81 -7.15
CA THR A 54 -8.97 12.09 -7.42
C THR A 54 -8.01 11.98 -8.60
N ALA A 55 -7.87 13.07 -9.37
CA ALA A 55 -6.91 13.14 -10.47
C ALA A 55 -5.47 12.94 -9.97
N MET A 56 -5.16 13.40 -8.76
CA MET A 56 -3.86 13.19 -8.12
C MET A 56 -3.53 11.70 -8.00
N TRP A 57 -4.47 10.88 -7.49
CA TRP A 57 -4.31 9.44 -7.39
C TRP A 57 -4.16 8.76 -8.74
N GLN A 58 -5.01 9.11 -9.71
CA GLN A 58 -4.98 8.51 -11.05
C GLN A 58 -3.70 8.83 -11.83
N ASN A 59 -3.06 9.96 -11.52
CA ASN A 59 -1.80 10.39 -12.11
C ASN A 59 -0.56 9.79 -11.42
N LEU A 60 -0.71 9.02 -10.35
CA LEU A 60 0.43 8.35 -9.71
C LEU A 60 0.97 7.27 -10.65
N GLU A 61 2.29 7.22 -10.80
CA GLU A 61 2.97 6.21 -11.62
C GLU A 61 2.58 4.78 -11.21
N ALA A 62 2.48 4.52 -9.90
CA ALA A 62 2.04 3.23 -9.38
C ALA A 62 0.62 2.85 -9.84
N VAL A 63 -0.30 3.82 -9.96
CA VAL A 63 -1.67 3.57 -10.41
C VAL A 63 -1.71 3.33 -11.91
N GLN A 64 -0.96 4.14 -12.68
CA GLN A 64 -0.85 4.00 -14.13
C GLN A 64 -0.19 2.67 -14.54
N ASN A 65 0.84 2.26 -13.81
CA ASN A 65 1.55 1.00 -14.02
C ASN A 65 0.82 -0.23 -13.44
N LYS A 66 -0.39 -0.05 -12.89
CA LYS A 66 -1.17 -1.12 -12.23
C LYS A 66 -0.42 -1.80 -11.06
N TYR A 67 0.44 -1.04 -10.40
CA TYR A 67 1.17 -1.40 -9.18
C TYR A 67 0.44 -0.93 -7.91
N ALA A 68 -0.76 -0.37 -8.04
CA ALA A 68 -1.66 -0.09 -6.94
C ALA A 68 -2.72 -1.18 -6.80
N PHE A 69 -2.74 -1.88 -5.65
CA PHE A 69 -3.68 -2.97 -5.39
C PHE A 69 -4.29 -2.91 -3.99
N ASN A 70 -5.50 -3.47 -3.88
CA ASN A 70 -6.25 -3.51 -2.63
C ASN A 70 -6.06 -4.86 -1.92
N VAL A 71 -5.84 -4.81 -0.61
CA VAL A 71 -5.78 -5.98 0.27
C VAL A 71 -6.93 -5.97 1.26
N ASP A 72 -7.33 -7.15 1.74
CA ASP A 72 -8.45 -7.27 2.68
C ASP A 72 -8.05 -6.70 4.05
N SER A 73 -8.69 -5.60 4.44
CA SER A 73 -8.44 -4.95 5.73
C SER A 73 -8.69 -5.87 6.92
N SER A 74 -9.62 -6.82 6.81
CA SER A 74 -9.98 -7.75 7.89
C SER A 74 -8.85 -8.74 8.19
N VAL A 75 -8.02 -9.02 7.19
CA VAL A 75 -6.85 -9.89 7.33
C VAL A 75 -5.63 -9.06 7.74
N TYR A 76 -5.39 -7.93 7.07
CA TYR A 76 -4.19 -7.11 7.28
C TYR A 76 -4.18 -6.29 8.57
N TRP A 77 -5.30 -6.27 9.31
CA TRP A 77 -5.37 -5.65 10.63
C TRP A 77 -4.65 -6.44 11.72
N TYR A 78 -4.57 -7.77 11.57
CA TYR A 78 -3.97 -8.64 12.58
C TYR A 78 -2.49 -8.89 12.28
N ASN A 79 -1.72 -9.07 13.36
CA ASN A 79 -0.28 -9.34 13.30
C ASN A 79 0.08 -10.68 13.98
N ASP A 80 -0.89 -11.60 14.07
CA ASP A 80 -0.64 -12.93 14.59
C ASP A 80 0.20 -13.76 13.59
N PRO A 81 0.92 -14.80 14.06
CA PRO A 81 1.83 -15.57 13.20
C PRO A 81 1.13 -16.23 12.00
N TYR A 82 -0.16 -16.58 12.13
CA TYR A 82 -0.91 -17.23 11.07
C TYR A 82 -1.27 -16.22 9.98
N THR A 83 -1.81 -15.07 10.39
CA THR A 83 -2.11 -13.94 9.51
C THR A 83 -0.86 -13.43 8.81
N LEU A 84 0.28 -13.33 9.50
CA LEU A 84 1.55 -12.93 8.89
C LEU A 84 1.99 -13.86 7.76
N ASP A 85 1.81 -15.18 7.90
CA ASP A 85 2.11 -16.13 6.82
C ASP A 85 1.18 -15.95 5.62
N VAL A 86 -0.12 -15.71 5.87
CA VAL A 86 -1.11 -15.42 4.84
C VAL A 86 -0.76 -14.12 4.10
N ILE A 87 -0.52 -13.02 4.83
CA ILE A 87 -0.11 -11.72 4.29
C ILE A 87 1.17 -11.88 3.46
N ARG A 88 2.16 -12.64 3.97
CA ARG A 88 3.42 -12.86 3.27
C ARG A 88 3.21 -13.59 1.94
N LYS A 89 2.44 -14.67 1.93
CA LYS A 89 2.15 -15.43 0.70
C LYS A 89 1.35 -14.60 -0.31
N ASP A 90 0.36 -13.87 0.17
CA ASP A 90 -0.49 -13.01 -0.64
C ASP A 90 0.31 -11.86 -1.27
N LEU A 91 1.03 -11.07 -0.47
CA LEU A 91 1.89 -9.99 -0.97
C LEU A 91 2.94 -10.49 -1.95
N LYS A 92 3.59 -11.63 -1.66
CA LYS A 92 4.57 -12.22 -2.57
C LYS A 92 3.93 -12.54 -3.92
N LYS A 93 2.73 -13.13 -3.93
CA LYS A 93 2.01 -13.46 -5.17
C LYS A 93 1.62 -12.20 -5.93
N GLN A 94 1.10 -11.18 -5.24
CA GLN A 94 0.67 -9.94 -5.88
C GLN A 94 1.86 -9.16 -6.46
N LEU A 95 2.96 -9.02 -5.70
CA LEU A 95 4.18 -8.37 -6.16
C LEU A 95 4.82 -9.08 -7.36
N LEU A 96 4.81 -10.42 -7.38
CA LEU A 96 5.32 -11.20 -8.52
C LEU A 96 4.38 -11.19 -9.75
N ALA A 97 3.09 -10.91 -9.54
CA ALA A 97 2.12 -10.79 -10.61
C ALA A 97 2.07 -9.38 -11.23
N LEU A 98 2.82 -8.43 -10.67
CA LEU A 98 2.93 -7.09 -11.23
C LEU A 98 3.57 -7.17 -12.63
N PRO A 99 3.03 -6.45 -13.63
CA PRO A 99 3.59 -6.46 -14.97
C PRO A 99 5.02 -5.92 -14.93
N THR A 100 6.00 -6.72 -15.35
CA THR A 100 7.37 -6.24 -15.56
C THR A 100 7.41 -5.49 -16.89
N ASN A 101 7.75 -4.20 -16.85
CA ASN A 101 8.07 -3.42 -18.06
C ASN A 101 9.35 -3.92 -18.74
#